data_AF-A0AA88DH85-F1
#
_entry.id   AF-A0AA88DH85-F1
#
_cell.length_a   1.000
_cell.length_b   1.000
_cell.length_c   1.000
_cell.angle_alpha   90.00
_cell.angle_beta   90.00
_cell.angle_gamma   90.00
#
_symmetry.space_group_name_H-M   'P 1'
#
loop_
_entity.id
_entity.type
_entity.pdbx_description
1 polymer ?
#
loop_
_entity_poly.entity_id
_entity_poly.type
_entity_poly.pdbx_seq_one_letter_code
_entity_poly.pdbx_strand_id
1 'polypeptide(L)'
;MVVSVGKNWPQKFLIDAANLQHFSYYRMSDPPDSVSFLNCKSLSSLCIGCNFNTAWAIDEFISQLPLLENLTLTNSGSRIARKSIQISHTNLKSLTFNGRWCLSETEIYTPNLRFFRYRGRIFHFPTFRYCSGYLDAKLHLLDGSSLCSGWFWFIKLRNFLESFSNCRVLTLFCNLAFDENRSFSLVWEAITGTSNANEKDTLFQYIKAAVDKIEKQLNMTVEKIRMEQKLCIRNLS
;
A
#
# COMPACT_ATOMS: atom_id res chain seq x y z
N MET A 1 -17.93 17.18 2.83
CA MET A 1 -17.69 18.13 1.72
C MET A 1 -16.60 17.58 0.82
N VAL A 2 -16.83 17.52 -0.49
CA VAL A 2 -15.82 17.09 -1.47
C VAL A 2 -15.39 18.31 -2.26
N VAL A 3 -14.09 18.58 -2.29
CA VAL A 3 -13.49 19.70 -3.02
C VAL A 3 -12.47 19.16 -4.01
N SER A 4 -12.73 19.39 -5.29
CA SER A 4 -11.81 19.04 -6.38
C SER A 4 -11.22 20.33 -6.94
N VAL A 5 -9.90 20.44 -6.89
CA VAL A 5 -9.19 21.68 -7.20
C VAL A 5 -8.41 21.53 -8.51
N GLY A 6 -8.74 22.37 -9.50
CA GLY A 6 -8.08 22.42 -10.81
C GLY A 6 -6.78 23.23 -10.80
N LYS A 7 -6.08 23.28 -11.95
CA LYS A 7 -4.73 23.89 -12.09
C LYS A 7 -4.63 25.39 -11.75
N ASN A 8 -5.75 26.13 -11.72
CA ASN A 8 -5.74 27.61 -11.60
C ASN A 8 -6.28 28.13 -10.24
N TRP A 9 -6.19 27.33 -9.20
CA TRP A 9 -6.76 27.65 -7.89
C TRP A 9 -5.72 28.27 -6.95
N PRO A 10 -6.13 29.17 -6.02
CA PRO A 10 -5.21 29.92 -5.17
C PRO A 10 -4.26 29.03 -4.37
N GLN A 11 -3.08 29.57 -4.05
CA GLN A 11 -1.99 28.86 -3.39
C GLN A 11 -2.30 28.40 -1.96
N LYS A 12 -3.33 28.96 -1.29
CA LYS A 12 -3.70 28.61 0.10
C LYS A 12 -5.21 28.71 0.34
N PHE A 13 -5.74 27.72 1.06
CA PHE A 13 -7.14 27.53 1.47
C PHE A 13 -7.19 27.36 2.98
N LEU A 14 -8.03 28.19 3.60
CA LEU A 14 -8.38 28.09 5.00
C LEU A 14 -9.78 27.49 5.09
N ILE A 15 -9.90 26.37 5.81
CA ILE A 15 -11.18 25.73 6.05
C ILE A 15 -11.59 26.04 7.47
N ASP A 16 -12.65 26.83 7.59
CA ASP A 16 -13.28 27.20 8.85
C ASP A 16 -14.71 26.64 8.89
N ALA A 17 -14.85 25.44 9.46
CA ALA A 17 -16.12 24.75 9.56
C ALA A 17 -16.15 23.85 10.81
N ALA A 18 -16.69 24.37 11.92
CA ALA A 18 -16.70 23.71 13.23
C ALA A 18 -17.33 22.31 13.24
N ASN A 19 -18.37 22.11 12.42
CA ASN A 19 -19.14 20.87 12.35
C ASN A 19 -18.71 19.96 11.18
N LEU A 20 -17.62 20.30 10.49
CA LEU A 20 -17.15 19.50 9.36
C LEU A 20 -16.61 18.16 9.86
N GLN A 21 -17.29 17.07 9.51
CA GLN A 21 -16.90 15.71 9.89
C GLN A 21 -16.13 14.96 8.79
N HIS A 22 -16.42 15.28 7.54
CA HIS A 22 -15.89 14.57 6.37
C HIS A 22 -15.36 15.57 5.35
N PHE A 23 -14.09 15.42 4.98
CA PHE A 23 -13.44 16.28 4.00
C PHE A 23 -12.67 15.45 2.98
N SER A 24 -12.81 15.80 1.71
CA SER A 24 -12.04 15.20 0.62
C SER A 24 -11.45 16.30 -0.25
N TYR A 25 -10.14 16.25 -0.45
CA TYR A 25 -9.37 17.21 -1.22
C TYR A 25 -8.48 16.50 -2.23
N TYR A 26 -8.59 16.84 -3.50
CA TYR A 26 -7.77 16.27 -4.55
C TYR A 26 -7.08 17.38 -5.34
N ARG A 27 -5.75 17.40 -5.32
CA ARG A 27 -4.92 18.31 -6.11
C ARG A 27 -4.00 17.53 -7.04
N MET A 28 -4.01 17.88 -8.32
CA MET A 28 -3.30 17.13 -9.35
C MET A 28 -1.84 17.58 -9.59
N SER A 29 -1.41 18.77 -9.14
CA SER A 29 -0.15 19.35 -9.66
C SER A 29 0.86 19.93 -8.65
N ASP A 30 0.54 20.24 -7.39
CA ASP A 30 1.45 21.02 -6.52
C ASP A 30 1.43 20.56 -5.05
N PRO A 31 2.51 20.83 -4.28
CA PRO A 31 2.65 20.37 -2.89
C PRO A 31 1.58 20.94 -1.91
N PRO A 32 1.42 20.29 -0.74
CA PRO A 32 0.33 20.51 0.21
C PRO A 32 0.39 21.80 1.04
N ASP A 33 1.21 22.80 0.69
CA ASP A 33 1.30 24.09 1.40
C ASP A 33 0.00 24.93 1.36
N SER A 34 -1.07 24.35 0.83
CA SER A 34 -2.30 25.04 0.43
C SER A 34 -3.53 24.74 1.27
N VAL A 35 -3.52 23.84 2.25
CA VAL A 35 -4.74 23.59 3.06
C VAL A 35 -4.40 23.69 4.54
N SER A 36 -5.17 24.48 5.30
CA SER A 36 -5.08 24.54 6.76
C SER A 36 -6.47 24.50 7.37
N PHE A 37 -6.62 23.78 8.48
CA PHE A 37 -7.89 23.64 9.19
C PHE A 37 -7.88 24.52 10.44
N LEU A 38 -8.75 25.52 10.51
CA LEU A 38 -8.81 26.41 11.67
C LEU A 38 -9.68 25.81 12.78
N ASN A 39 -10.99 25.71 12.55
CA ASN A 39 -11.95 25.21 13.55
C ASN A 39 -12.48 23.80 13.26
N CYS A 40 -11.85 23.01 12.39
CA CYS A 40 -12.37 21.68 12.00
C CYS A 40 -12.07 20.57 13.03
N LYS A 41 -12.34 20.83 14.31
CA LYS A 41 -12.05 19.89 15.41
C LYS A 41 -12.95 18.65 15.40
N SER A 42 -14.11 18.72 14.75
CA SER A 42 -15.04 17.60 14.54
C SER A 42 -14.67 16.68 13.38
N LEU A 43 -13.60 16.98 12.64
CA LEU A 43 -13.24 16.23 11.43
C LEU A 43 -12.73 14.83 11.79
N SER A 44 -13.51 13.81 11.46
CA SER A 44 -13.21 12.41 11.73
C SER A 44 -12.73 11.64 10.50
N SER A 45 -13.01 12.13 9.30
CA SER A 45 -12.65 11.47 8.05
C SER A 45 -12.04 12.44 7.04
N LEU A 46 -10.82 12.11 6.61
CA LEU A 46 -10.03 12.92 5.70
C LEU A 46 -9.54 12.08 4.52
N CYS A 47 -9.83 12.54 3.31
CA CYS A 47 -9.23 12.01 2.09
C CYS A 47 -8.44 13.10 1.39
N ILE A 48 -7.16 12.87 1.13
CA ILE A 48 -6.29 13.85 0.48
C ILE A 48 -5.53 13.23 -0.68
N GLY A 49 -5.55 13.92 -1.81
CA GLY A 49 -4.73 13.66 -2.98
C GLY A 49 -3.71 14.76 -3.13
N CYS A 50 -2.49 14.52 -2.64
CA CYS A 50 -1.41 15.50 -2.70
C CYS A 50 -0.04 14.83 -2.68
N ASN A 51 0.95 15.52 -3.25
CA ASN A 51 2.35 15.13 -3.21
C ASN A 51 3.02 15.77 -2.00
N PHE A 52 3.13 15.02 -0.89
CA PHE A 52 3.98 15.42 0.23
C PHE A 52 5.45 15.36 -0.17
N ASN A 53 6.18 16.43 0.14
CA ASN A 53 7.58 16.61 -0.25
C ASN A 53 8.56 16.11 0.81
N THR A 54 8.11 16.01 2.07
CA THR A 54 8.90 15.57 3.21
C THR A 54 8.18 14.43 3.93
N ALA A 55 8.94 13.64 4.72
CA ALA A 55 8.39 12.48 5.43
C ALA A 55 7.37 12.86 6.51
N TRP A 56 7.57 13.99 7.19
CA TRP A 56 6.79 14.46 8.32
C TRP A 56 5.61 15.37 7.94
N ALA A 57 5.53 15.85 6.70
CA ALA A 57 4.48 16.79 6.29
C ALA A 57 3.05 16.23 6.44
N ILE A 58 2.87 14.91 6.34
CA ILE A 58 1.57 14.28 6.61
C ILE A 58 1.24 14.38 8.10
N ASP A 59 2.21 14.05 8.95
CA ASP A 59 2.05 14.00 10.40
C ASP A 59 1.68 15.37 10.97
N GLU A 60 2.44 16.40 10.59
CA GLU A 60 2.13 17.78 10.99
C GLU A 60 0.74 18.20 10.50
N PHE A 61 0.39 17.85 9.27
CA PHE A 61 -0.90 18.21 8.69
C PHE A 61 -2.10 17.55 9.39
N ILE A 62 -1.96 16.31 9.87
CA ILE A 62 -3.05 15.62 10.58
C ILE A 62 -3.05 15.90 12.09
N SER A 63 -1.94 16.36 12.67
CA SER A 63 -1.82 16.67 14.11
C SER A 63 -2.83 17.73 14.60
N GLN A 64 -3.28 18.62 13.72
CA GLN A 64 -4.30 19.64 14.01
C GLN A 64 -5.74 19.08 14.14
N LEU A 65 -5.95 17.80 13.81
CA LEU A 65 -7.25 17.12 13.71
C LEU A 65 -7.42 16.06 14.82
N PRO A 66 -7.73 16.47 16.05
CA PRO A 66 -7.68 15.57 17.21
C PRO A 66 -8.67 14.40 17.13
N LEU A 67 -9.76 14.52 16.39
CA LEU A 67 -10.79 13.47 16.26
C LEU A 67 -10.65 12.64 14.98
N LEU A 68 -9.53 12.75 14.26
CA LEU A 68 -9.34 12.04 13.00
C LEU A 68 -9.28 10.52 13.23
N GLU A 69 -10.26 9.80 12.67
CA GLU A 69 -10.37 8.34 12.74
C GLU A 69 -10.05 7.67 11.42
N ASN A 70 -10.33 8.31 10.28
CA ASN A 70 -10.16 7.74 8.95
C ASN A 70 -9.29 8.64 8.07
N LEU A 71 -8.15 8.11 7.61
CA LEU A 71 -7.23 8.79 6.70
C LEU A 71 -7.09 8.02 5.40
N THR A 72 -7.40 8.67 4.28
CA THR A 72 -7.14 8.16 2.93
C THR A 72 -6.14 9.07 2.22
N LEU A 73 -4.99 8.51 1.87
CA LEU A 73 -3.95 9.15 1.09
C LEU A 73 -4.03 8.62 -0.34
N THR A 74 -4.31 9.52 -1.29
CA THR A 74 -4.42 9.19 -2.71
C THR A 74 -3.22 9.72 -3.48
N ASN A 75 -2.61 8.88 -4.30
CA ASN A 75 -1.56 9.29 -5.22
C ASN A 75 -2.06 9.13 -6.66
N SER A 76 -2.33 10.25 -7.32
CA SER A 76 -2.74 10.35 -8.72
C SER A 76 -1.57 10.62 -9.68
N GLY A 77 -0.35 10.80 -9.16
CA GLY A 77 0.82 11.10 -9.98
C GLY A 77 1.23 9.92 -10.86
N SER A 78 1.64 10.22 -12.10
CA SER A 78 2.28 9.25 -13.01
C SER A 78 3.73 8.94 -12.62
N ARG A 79 4.36 9.79 -11.81
CA ARG A 79 5.76 9.66 -11.40
C ARG A 79 5.90 8.74 -10.18
N ILE A 80 6.71 7.71 -10.35
CA ILE A 80 7.15 6.79 -9.30
C ILE A 80 8.27 7.49 -8.51
N ALA A 81 7.92 8.52 -7.74
CA ALA A 81 8.85 9.06 -6.77
C ALA A 81 8.81 8.17 -5.53
N ARG A 82 9.99 7.75 -5.06
CA ARG A 82 10.13 7.12 -3.75
C ARG A 82 9.75 8.14 -2.68
N LYS A 83 8.79 7.81 -1.83
CA LYS A 83 8.33 8.69 -0.74
C LYS A 83 8.66 8.07 0.60
N SER A 84 9.32 8.84 1.45
CA SER A 84 9.37 8.54 2.87
C SER A 84 8.11 9.11 3.53
N ILE A 85 7.49 8.36 4.44
CA ILE A 85 6.23 8.77 5.12
C ILE A 85 6.32 8.44 6.60
N GLN A 86 5.90 9.39 7.42
CA GLN A 86 5.70 9.21 8.85
C GLN A 86 4.24 9.56 9.20
N ILE A 87 3.58 8.69 9.97
CA ILE A 87 2.22 8.89 10.46
C ILE A 87 2.16 8.45 11.93
N SER A 88 1.89 9.38 12.82
CA SER A 88 1.70 9.16 14.26
C SER A 88 0.37 9.77 14.69
N HIS A 89 -0.66 8.92 14.83
CA HIS A 89 -1.99 9.40 15.20
C HIS A 89 -2.75 8.37 16.04
N THR A 90 -2.94 8.68 17.31
CA THR A 90 -3.49 7.72 18.29
C THR A 90 -4.96 7.41 18.06
N ASN A 91 -5.76 8.34 17.53
CA ASN A 91 -7.18 8.12 17.28
C ASN A 91 -7.49 7.47 15.93
N LEU A 92 -6.46 7.26 15.09
CA LEU A 92 -6.67 6.72 13.75
C LEU A 92 -7.07 5.24 13.82
N LYS A 93 -8.26 4.93 13.27
CA LYS A 93 -8.83 3.59 13.19
C LYS A 93 -8.69 2.98 11.79
N SER A 94 -8.66 3.82 10.75
CA SER A 94 -8.54 3.39 9.36
C SER A 94 -7.49 4.20 8.61
N LEU A 95 -6.58 3.50 7.93
CA LEU A 95 -5.55 4.09 7.09
C LEU A 95 -5.54 3.45 5.71
N THR A 96 -5.72 4.26 4.67
CA THR A 96 -5.72 3.80 3.29
C THR A 96 -4.69 4.56 2.45
N PHE A 97 -3.77 3.82 1.84
CA PHE A 97 -2.93 4.28 0.75
C PHE A 97 -3.54 3.80 -0.58
N ASN A 98 -4.13 4.73 -1.34
CA ASN A 98 -4.74 4.44 -2.64
C ASN A 98 -3.93 5.08 -3.78
N GLY A 99 -3.81 4.38 -4.91
CA GLY A 99 -3.04 4.82 -6.07
C GLY A 99 -1.78 3.99 -6.31
N ARG A 100 -0.80 4.57 -7.00
CA ARG A 100 0.47 3.90 -7.33
C ARG A 100 1.57 4.35 -6.37
N TRP A 101 1.51 3.91 -5.12
CA TRP A 101 2.53 4.27 -4.13
C TRP A 101 3.83 3.49 -4.34
N CYS A 102 4.96 4.19 -4.21
CA CYS A 102 6.30 3.61 -4.11
C CYS A 102 6.94 4.25 -2.88
N LEU A 103 6.84 3.56 -1.75
CA LEU A 103 7.37 4.05 -0.49
C LEU A 103 8.82 3.57 -0.34
N SER A 104 9.71 4.40 0.19
CA SER A 104 11.11 4.03 0.44
C SER A 104 11.35 3.71 1.91
N GLU A 105 10.82 4.58 2.78
CA GLU A 105 10.88 4.46 4.22
C GLU A 105 9.50 4.79 4.76
N THR A 106 8.99 4.01 5.69
CA THR A 106 7.66 4.28 6.23
C THR A 106 7.61 3.91 7.70
N GLU A 107 7.23 4.90 8.50
CA GLU A 107 6.99 4.77 9.92
C GLU A 107 5.52 5.06 10.20
N ILE A 108 4.80 4.09 10.73
CA ILE A 108 3.39 4.27 11.11
C ILE A 108 3.23 3.84 12.56
N TYR A 109 2.86 4.80 13.40
CA TYR A 109 2.57 4.66 14.81
C TYR A 109 1.11 5.05 15.08
N THR A 110 0.21 4.09 14.90
CA THR A 110 -1.23 4.30 15.07
C THR A 110 -1.78 3.13 15.89
N PRO A 111 -1.64 3.15 17.22
CA PRO A 111 -1.97 1.99 18.06
C PRO A 111 -3.42 1.55 17.85
N ASN A 112 -4.38 2.46 17.77
CA ASN A 112 -5.79 2.10 17.62
C ASN A 112 -6.22 1.71 16.20
N LEU A 113 -5.28 1.48 15.28
CA LEU A 113 -5.58 1.11 13.90
C LEU A 113 -6.24 -0.27 13.83
N ARG A 114 -7.42 -0.32 13.21
CA ARG A 114 -8.23 -1.53 12.98
C ARG A 114 -8.28 -1.93 11.52
N PHE A 115 -8.12 -0.98 10.61
CA PHE A 115 -8.20 -1.23 9.17
C PHE A 115 -7.01 -0.59 8.46
N PHE A 116 -6.31 -1.39 7.67
CA PHE A 116 -5.23 -0.93 6.82
C PHE A 116 -5.44 -1.37 5.39
N ARG A 117 -5.40 -0.43 4.45
CA ARG A 117 -5.42 -0.73 3.02
C ARG A 117 -4.23 -0.13 2.33
N TYR A 118 -3.52 -0.96 1.58
CA TYR A 118 -2.41 -0.51 0.75
C TYR A 118 -2.64 -0.89 -0.70
N ARG A 119 -2.43 0.07 -1.61
CA ARG A 119 -2.32 -0.17 -3.04
C ARG A 119 -1.03 0.48 -3.55
N GLY A 120 -0.10 -0.32 -4.06
CA GLY A 120 1.21 0.16 -4.49
C GLY A 120 2.23 -0.96 -4.70
N ARG A 121 3.50 -0.61 -4.86
CA ARG A 121 4.60 -1.57 -5.07
C ARG A 121 5.10 -2.13 -3.73
N ILE A 122 5.80 -3.27 -3.74
CA ILE A 122 6.47 -3.77 -2.53
C ILE A 122 7.54 -2.75 -2.09
N PHE A 123 7.60 -2.48 -0.79
CA PHE A 123 8.58 -1.60 -0.16
C PHE A 123 8.98 -2.13 1.21
N HIS A 124 9.97 -1.48 1.82
CA HIS A 124 10.43 -1.83 3.16
C HIS A 124 9.67 -1.01 4.21
N PHE A 125 9.02 -1.70 5.15
CA PHE A 125 8.53 -1.10 6.39
C PHE A 125 9.59 -1.31 7.48
N PRO A 126 10.48 -0.34 7.74
CA PRO A 126 11.38 -0.46 8.87
C PRO A 126 10.60 -0.50 10.21
N THR A 127 9.45 0.19 10.29
CA THR A 127 8.72 0.38 11.56
C THR A 127 7.20 0.56 11.33
N PHE A 128 6.46 -0.54 11.12
CA PHE A 128 4.99 -0.53 11.21
C PHE A 128 4.52 -1.05 12.57
N ARG A 129 3.98 -0.16 13.42
CA ARG A 129 3.47 -0.52 14.76
C ARG A 129 1.97 -0.21 14.87
N TYR A 130 1.18 -1.25 15.15
CA TYR A 130 -0.26 -1.20 15.37
C TYR A 130 -0.63 -2.08 16.57
N CYS A 131 -1.85 -1.94 17.13
CA CYS A 131 -2.36 -2.87 18.12
C CYS A 131 -2.50 -4.27 17.51
N SER A 132 -1.62 -5.18 17.93
CA SER A 132 -1.61 -6.58 17.51
C SER A 132 -2.97 -7.24 17.75
N GLY A 133 -3.34 -8.16 16.86
CA GLY A 133 -4.53 -9.01 16.98
C GLY A 133 -5.85 -8.39 16.52
N TYR A 134 -5.89 -7.10 16.15
CA TYR A 134 -7.14 -6.42 15.78
C TYR A 134 -7.13 -5.79 14.39
N LEU A 135 -6.02 -5.87 13.68
CA LEU A 135 -5.85 -5.22 12.38
C LEU A 135 -6.40 -6.09 11.24
N ASP A 136 -7.31 -5.55 10.44
CA ASP A 136 -7.64 -6.12 9.13
C ASP A 136 -6.82 -5.38 8.07
N ALA A 137 -5.90 -6.10 7.43
CA ALA A 137 -4.98 -5.58 6.43
C ALA A 137 -5.36 -6.08 5.04
N LYS A 138 -5.50 -5.15 4.08
CA LYS A 138 -5.79 -5.43 2.68
C LYS A 138 -4.72 -4.84 1.77
N LEU A 139 -3.93 -5.69 1.14
CA LEU A 139 -2.76 -5.33 0.35
C LEU A 139 -3.03 -5.61 -1.13
N HIS A 140 -2.90 -4.58 -1.97
CA HIS A 140 -3.01 -4.66 -3.42
C HIS A 140 -1.66 -4.29 -4.04
N LEU A 141 -0.84 -5.30 -4.30
CA LEU A 141 0.48 -5.13 -4.87
C LEU A 141 0.40 -4.93 -6.38
N LEU A 142 0.87 -3.78 -6.83
CA LEU A 142 0.91 -3.38 -8.22
C LEU A 142 2.26 -3.76 -8.83
N ASP A 143 2.20 -4.31 -10.04
CA ASP A 143 3.30 -4.36 -11.01
C ASP A 143 4.54 -5.17 -10.57
N GLY A 144 4.48 -6.49 -10.83
CA GLY A 144 5.62 -7.39 -10.71
C GLY A 144 6.78 -7.11 -11.66
N SER A 145 6.62 -6.37 -12.75
CA SER A 145 7.64 -6.30 -13.83
C SER A 145 8.98 -5.71 -13.36
N SER A 146 8.93 -4.68 -12.51
CA SER A 146 10.12 -4.07 -11.87
C SER A 146 10.54 -4.76 -10.57
N LEU A 147 9.70 -5.63 -10.03
CA LEU A 147 9.98 -6.43 -8.83
C LEU A 147 10.67 -7.75 -9.20
N CYS A 148 10.28 -8.36 -10.31
CA CYS A 148 10.60 -9.72 -10.73
C CYS A 148 11.90 -9.85 -11.54
N SER A 149 12.74 -8.81 -11.63
CA SER A 149 14.03 -8.91 -12.34
C SER A 149 15.10 -9.72 -11.60
N GLY A 150 14.75 -10.46 -10.54
CA GLY A 150 15.63 -11.39 -9.84
C GLY A 150 14.99 -12.03 -8.59
N TRP A 151 15.56 -13.14 -8.10
CA TRP A 151 15.03 -13.96 -6.97
C TRP A 151 14.75 -13.17 -5.68
N PHE A 152 15.38 -12.00 -5.50
CA PHE A 152 15.23 -11.13 -4.33
C PHE A 152 13.81 -10.56 -4.13
N TRP A 153 12.92 -10.62 -5.13
CA TRP A 153 11.54 -10.16 -5.00
C TRP A 153 10.78 -10.92 -3.91
N PHE A 154 11.05 -12.21 -3.77
CA PHE A 154 10.43 -13.05 -2.75
C PHE A 154 10.88 -12.65 -1.34
N ILE A 155 12.17 -12.36 -1.16
CA ILE A 155 12.71 -11.87 0.12
C ILE A 155 12.06 -10.53 0.48
N LYS A 156 11.91 -9.62 -0.49
CA LYS A 156 11.23 -8.34 -0.28
C LYS A 156 9.75 -8.53 0.09
N LEU A 157 9.05 -9.42 -0.61
CA LEU A 157 7.66 -9.74 -0.29
C LEU A 157 7.53 -10.33 1.12
N ARG A 158 8.38 -11.30 1.46
CA ARG A 158 8.40 -11.93 2.78
C ARG A 158 8.60 -10.89 3.88
N ASN A 159 9.65 -10.08 3.79
CA ASN A 159 9.96 -9.06 4.79
C ASN A 159 8.82 -8.03 4.92
N PHE A 160 8.15 -7.72 3.81
CA PHE A 160 6.98 -6.85 3.80
C PHE A 160 5.76 -7.48 4.49
N LEU A 161 5.49 -8.77 4.24
CA LEU A 161 4.39 -9.50 4.88
C LEU A 161 4.65 -9.77 6.37
N GLU A 162 5.91 -9.89 6.79
CA GLU A 162 6.29 -10.03 8.20
C GLU A 162 5.79 -8.87 9.07
N SER A 163 5.67 -7.66 8.51
CA SER A 163 5.05 -6.51 9.19
C SER A 163 3.58 -6.74 9.56
N PHE A 164 2.89 -7.65 8.87
CA PHE A 164 1.48 -8.00 9.10
C PHE A 164 1.32 -9.33 9.85
N SER A 165 2.40 -9.91 10.38
CA SER A 165 2.37 -11.21 11.08
C SER A 165 1.50 -11.26 12.34
N ASN A 166 1.11 -10.10 12.88
CA ASN A 166 0.25 -9.96 14.06
C ASN A 166 -1.11 -9.32 13.73
N CYS A 167 -1.50 -9.23 12.46
CA CYS A 167 -2.83 -8.75 12.11
C CYS A 167 -3.90 -9.81 12.48
N ARG A 168 -5.18 -9.48 12.34
CA ARG A 168 -6.32 -10.41 12.49
C ARG A 168 -6.68 -11.06 11.16
N VAL A 169 -6.71 -10.25 10.10
CA VAL A 169 -7.01 -10.69 8.74
C VAL A 169 -6.00 -10.05 7.80
N LEU A 170 -5.44 -10.85 6.90
CA LEU A 170 -4.59 -10.40 5.82
C LEU A 170 -5.17 -10.84 4.48
N THR A 171 -5.65 -9.88 3.69
CA THR A 171 -6.03 -10.11 2.30
C THR A 171 -4.96 -9.56 1.37
N LEU A 172 -4.37 -10.41 0.55
CA LEU A 172 -3.35 -10.08 -0.44
C LEU A 172 -3.89 -10.25 -1.86
N PHE A 173 -3.81 -9.19 -2.65
CA PHE A 173 -3.99 -9.18 -4.09
C PHE A 173 -2.63 -8.87 -4.71
N CYS A 174 -2.03 -9.84 -5.37
CA CYS A 174 -0.74 -9.67 -6.02
C CYS A 174 -0.91 -9.89 -7.52
N ASN A 175 -0.44 -8.94 -8.33
CA ASN A 175 -0.34 -9.13 -9.78
C ASN A 175 1.13 -9.17 -10.18
N LEU A 176 1.64 -10.39 -10.42
CA LEU A 176 3.01 -10.65 -10.82
C LEU A 176 3.08 -10.63 -12.34
N ALA A 177 3.68 -9.58 -12.91
CA ALA A 177 4.00 -9.50 -14.32
C ALA A 177 5.48 -9.88 -14.51
N PHE A 178 5.77 -10.87 -15.36
CA PHE A 178 7.13 -11.33 -15.66
C PHE A 178 7.67 -10.73 -16.96
N ASP A 179 6.78 -10.44 -17.91
CA ASP A 179 7.01 -9.64 -19.12
C ASP A 179 5.68 -9.04 -19.62
N GLU A 180 5.70 -8.30 -20.73
CA GLU A 180 4.52 -7.63 -21.31
C GLU A 180 3.34 -8.57 -21.61
N ASN A 181 3.58 -9.88 -21.71
CA ASN A 181 2.58 -10.88 -22.10
C ASN A 181 2.25 -11.90 -21.00
N ARG A 182 2.94 -11.87 -19.85
CA ARG A 182 2.77 -12.86 -18.76
C ARG A 182 2.48 -12.19 -17.43
N SER A 183 1.20 -12.10 -17.09
CA SER A 183 0.72 -11.67 -15.78
C SER A 183 -0.01 -12.80 -15.05
N PHE A 184 0.29 -12.98 -13.77
CA PHE A 184 -0.43 -13.88 -12.87
C PHE A 184 -1.06 -13.06 -11.76
N SER A 185 -2.36 -13.26 -11.52
CA SER A 185 -3.05 -12.66 -10.37
C SER A 185 -3.22 -13.71 -9.28
N LEU A 186 -2.67 -13.43 -8.11
CA LEU A 186 -2.90 -14.17 -6.88
C LEU A 186 -3.86 -13.36 -6.01
N VAL A 187 -4.98 -13.96 -5.64
CA VAL A 187 -5.86 -13.48 -4.58
C VAL A 187 -5.75 -14.45 -3.42
N TRP A 188 -5.47 -13.93 -2.24
CA TRP A 188 -5.28 -14.72 -1.05
C TRP A 188 -5.84 -13.98 0.16
N GLU A 189 -6.45 -14.74 1.07
CA GLU A 189 -6.98 -14.23 2.33
C GLU A 189 -6.63 -15.22 3.42
N ALA A 190 -6.05 -14.74 4.51
CA ALA A 190 -5.88 -15.52 5.73
C ALA A 190 -6.44 -14.78 6.93
N ILE A 191 -7.04 -15.57 7.81
CA ILE A 191 -7.44 -15.15 9.15
C ILE A 191 -6.31 -15.59 10.07
N THR A 192 -5.52 -14.64 10.56
CA THR A 192 -4.37 -14.84 11.46
C THR A 192 -4.80 -14.81 12.93
N GLY A 193 -6.02 -15.30 13.19
CA GLY A 193 -6.74 -15.14 14.44
C GLY A 193 -6.28 -16.06 15.57
N THR A 194 -4.98 -16.18 15.85
CA THR A 194 -4.47 -16.93 17.01
C THR A 194 -3.08 -16.44 17.42
N SER A 195 -2.81 -16.45 18.72
CA SER A 195 -1.57 -15.97 19.33
C SER A 195 -0.42 -16.98 19.29
N ASN A 196 -0.51 -18.07 18.51
CA ASN A 196 0.38 -19.22 18.65
C ASN A 196 1.47 -19.23 17.56
N ALA A 197 2.74 -19.39 17.96
CA ALA A 197 3.89 -19.34 17.06
C ALA A 197 3.85 -20.42 15.94
N ASN A 198 3.32 -21.61 16.24
CA ASN A 198 3.17 -22.70 15.26
C ASN A 198 2.23 -22.35 14.09
N GLU A 199 1.27 -21.46 14.30
CA GLU A 199 0.31 -21.07 13.26
C GLU A 199 0.87 -19.97 12.34
N LYS A 200 1.82 -19.16 12.83
CA LYS A 200 2.62 -18.27 11.99
C LYS A 200 3.52 -19.05 11.04
N ASP A 201 4.16 -20.12 11.52
CA ASP A 201 4.92 -21.01 10.64
C ASP A 201 4.01 -21.64 9.59
N THR A 202 2.80 -22.04 9.98
CA THR A 202 1.80 -22.57 9.05
C THR A 202 1.40 -21.53 7.98
N LEU A 203 1.16 -20.28 8.37
CA LEU A 203 0.91 -19.15 7.47
C LEU A 203 2.04 -18.97 6.45
N PHE A 204 3.28 -18.96 6.92
CA PHE A 204 4.45 -18.84 6.07
C PHE A 204 4.63 -20.07 5.17
N GLN A 205 4.35 -21.27 5.64
CA GLN A 205 4.37 -22.48 4.80
C GLN A 205 3.29 -22.44 3.72
N TYR A 206 2.09 -21.91 3.99
CA TYR A 206 1.05 -21.75 2.97
C TYR A 206 1.41 -20.69 1.93
N ILE A 207 1.93 -19.54 2.35
CA ILE A 207 2.41 -18.49 1.43
C ILE A 207 3.56 -19.06 0.59
N LYS A 208 4.51 -19.75 1.23
CA LYS A 208 5.62 -20.41 0.55
C LYS A 208 5.11 -21.44 -0.46
N ALA A 209 4.19 -22.33 -0.08
CA ALA A 209 3.62 -23.33 -0.98
C ALA A 209 2.87 -22.69 -2.17
N ALA A 210 2.16 -21.57 -1.95
CA ALA A 210 1.53 -20.82 -3.02
C ALA A 210 2.57 -20.20 -3.97
N VAL A 211 3.67 -19.66 -3.43
CA VAL A 211 4.79 -19.13 -4.22
C VAL A 211 5.54 -20.24 -4.95
N ASP A 212 5.85 -21.36 -4.31
CA ASP A 212 6.52 -22.53 -4.91
C ASP A 212 5.67 -23.08 -6.06
N LYS A 213 4.34 -23.07 -5.92
CA LYS A 213 3.40 -23.45 -6.99
C LYS A 213 3.45 -22.47 -8.16
N ILE A 214 3.54 -21.16 -7.89
CA ILE A 214 3.72 -20.12 -8.91
C ILE A 214 5.07 -20.32 -9.63
N GLU A 215 6.16 -20.53 -8.89
CA GLU A 215 7.50 -20.75 -9.42
C GLU A 215 7.55 -22.00 -10.32
N LYS A 216 6.94 -23.10 -9.88
CA LYS A 216 6.83 -24.32 -10.68
C LYS A 216 6.05 -24.09 -11.97
N GLN A 217 4.93 -23.36 -11.92
CA GLN A 217 4.15 -23.03 -13.11
C GLN A 217 4.94 -22.16 -14.10
N LEU A 218 5.73 -21.21 -13.60
CA LEU A 218 6.59 -20.37 -14.42
C LEU A 218 7.70 -21.18 -15.10
N ASN A 219 8.38 -22.06 -14.35
CA ASN A 219 9.45 -22.90 -14.90
C ASN A 219 8.94 -23.87 -15.97
N MET A 220 7.77 -24.48 -15.76
CA MET A 220 7.13 -25.34 -16.79
C MET A 220 6.79 -24.55 -18.06
N THR A 221 6.37 -23.29 -17.92
CA THR A 221 6.03 -22.43 -19.06
C THR A 221 7.28 -22.05 -19.86
N VAL A 222 8.41 -21.77 -19.19
CA VAL A 222 9.68 -21.44 -19.83
C VAL A 222 10.24 -22.62 -20.64
N GLU A 223 10.22 -23.83 -20.08
CA GLU A 223 10.73 -25.02 -20.77
C GLU A 223 9.84 -25.42 -21.96
N LYS A 224 8.51 -25.26 -21.86
CA LYS A 224 7.60 -25.47 -22.98
C LYS A 224 7.93 -24.55 -24.17
N ILE A 225 8.18 -23.27 -23.91
CA ILE A 225 8.54 -22.28 -24.94
C ILE A 225 9.89 -22.62 -25.58
N ARG A 226 10.90 -23.01 -24.78
CA ARG A 226 12.20 -23.46 -25.30
C ARG A 226 12.08 -24.66 -26.23
N MET A 227 11.21 -25.61 -25.90
CA MET A 227 10.96 -26.77 -26.74
C MET A 227 10.25 -26.40 -28.05
N GLU A 228 9.25 -25.52 -28.00
CA GLU A 228 8.55 -25.01 -29.20
C GLU A 228 9.49 -24.21 -30.13
N GLN A 229 10.37 -23.37 -29.57
CA GLN A 229 11.39 -22.64 -30.35
C GLN A 229 12.41 -23.58 -31.01
N LYS A 230 12.87 -24.62 -30.30
CA LYS A 230 13.77 -25.64 -30.87
C LYS A 230 13.09 -26.44 -31.98
N LEU A 231 11.80 -26.72 -31.88
CA LEU A 231 11.03 -27.37 -32.94
C LEU A 231 10.92 -26.47 -34.17
N CYS A 232 10.67 -25.17 -33.97
CA CYS A 232 10.52 -24.21 -35.06
C CYS A 232 11.84 -24.02 -35.84
N ILE A 233 12.98 -23.96 -35.13
CA ILE A 233 14.31 -23.86 -35.76
C ILE A 233 14.65 -25.11 -36.58
N ARG A 234 14.28 -26.31 -36.12
CA ARG A 234 14.51 -27.57 -36.86
C ARG A 234 13.64 -27.73 -38.12
N ASN A 235 12.49 -27.06 -38.18
CA ASN A 235 11.61 -27.12 -39.35
C ASN A 235 11.96 -26.07 -40.42
N LEU A 236 12.94 -25.20 -40.14
CA LEU A 236 13.44 -24.15 -41.05
C LEU A 236 14.83 -24.46 -41.62
N SER A 237 15.45 -25.57 -41.21
CA SER A 237 16.74 -26.10 -41.68
C SER A 237 16.52 -27.36 -42.51
#